data_AF-A0A087UX68-F1
#
_entry.id   AF-A0A087UX68-F1
#
_cell.length_a   1.000
_cell.length_b   1.000
_cell.length_c   1.000
_cell.angle_alpha   90.00
_cell.angle_beta   90.00
_cell.angle_gamma   90.00
#
_symmetry.space_group_name_H-M   'P 1'
#
loop_
_entity.id
_entity.type
_entity.pdbx_description
1 polymer ?
#
loop_
_entity_poly.entity_id
_entity_poly.type
_entity_poly.pdbx_seq_one_letter_code
_entity_poly.pdbx_strand_id
1 'polypeptide(L)' 'MSAVDDFKLISHGIGFTNIVSRPTKGSADLSRKEIREGAEILLSKLRKYQPKIAVFNGKMIYEVFSGKKNFDFGRQPDPI' A
#
# COMPACT_ATOMS: atom_id res chain seq x y z
N MET A 1 22.05 -6.81 -1.71
CA MET A 1 21.07 -5.70 -1.79
C MET A 1 20.65 -5.34 -0.39
N SER A 2 20.70 -4.06 -0.05
CA SER A 2 20.08 -3.52 1.16
C SER A 2 19.01 -2.49 0.78
N ALA A 3 18.35 -1.87 1.74
CA ALA A 3 17.30 -0.87 1.47
C ALA A 3 17.78 0.32 0.61
N VAL A 4 19.08 0.62 0.59
CA VAL A 4 19.63 1.68 -0.28
C VAL A 4 19.54 1.32 -1.77
N ASP A 5 19.39 0.04 -2.10
CA ASP A 5 19.28 -0.47 -3.46
C ASP A 5 17.83 -0.58 -3.95
N ASP A 6 16.81 -0.28 -3.12
CA ASP A 6 15.40 -0.50 -3.44
C ASP A 6 14.95 0.19 -4.73
N PHE A 7 15.54 1.35 -5.06
CA PHE A 7 15.26 2.07 -6.31
C PHE A 7 15.61 1.24 -7.57
N LYS A 8 16.53 0.28 -7.46
CA LYS A 8 16.92 -0.61 -8.56
C LYS A 8 15.83 -1.63 -8.89
N LEU A 9 14.90 -1.91 -7.98
CA LEU A 9 13.83 -2.89 -8.20
C LEU A 9 12.88 -2.51 -9.34
N ILE A 10 12.88 -1.24 -9.75
CA ILE A 10 12.14 -0.80 -10.94
C ILE A 10 12.59 -1.56 -12.21
N SER A 11 13.87 -1.96 -12.30
CA SER A 11 14.37 -2.77 -13.43
C SER A 11 13.81 -4.19 -13.45
N HIS A 12 13.31 -4.65 -12.30
CA HIS A 12 12.61 -5.93 -12.13
C HIS A 12 11.09 -5.78 -12.21
N GLY A 13 10.58 -4.58 -12.55
CA GLY A 13 9.15 -4.30 -12.64
C GLY A 13 8.44 -4.16 -11.28
N ILE A 14 9.21 -3.95 -10.20
CA ILE A 14 8.69 -3.80 -8.84
C ILE A 14 8.82 -2.33 -8.44
N GLY A 15 7.71 -1.75 -7.98
CA GLY A 15 7.67 -0.38 -7.45
C GLY A 15 7.22 -0.37 -5.99
N PHE A 16 7.76 0.56 -5.21
CA PHE A 16 7.34 0.80 -3.83
C PHE A 16 6.56 2.10 -3.69
N THR A 17 5.58 2.09 -2.80
CA THR A 17 4.90 3.29 -2.36
C THR A 17 4.32 3.09 -0.96
N ASN A 18 4.08 4.19 -0.26
CA ASN A 18 3.48 4.18 1.06
C ASN A 18 2.08 4.77 1.00
N ILE A 19 1.20 4.28 1.88
CA ILE A 19 -0.12 4.88 2.09
C ILE A 19 0.01 6.22 2.82
N VAL A 20 0.89 6.32 3.82
CA VAL A 20 1.21 7.55 4.55
C VAL A 20 2.70 7.84 4.38
N SER A 21 3.03 9.05 3.90
CA SER A 21 4.42 9.44 3.61
C SER A 21 5.18 9.92 4.84
N ARG A 22 4.47 10.37 5.89
CA ARG A 22 5.08 10.85 7.12
C ARG A 22 5.75 9.68 7.88
N PRO A 23 7.02 9.81 8.29
CA PRO A 23 7.66 8.81 9.12
C PRO A 23 6.94 8.62 10.47
N THR A 24 6.87 7.37 10.93
CA THR A 24 6.31 6.97 12.23
C THR A 24 7.22 5.93 12.90
N LYS A 25 7.16 5.80 14.23
CA LYS A 25 7.91 4.72 14.91
C LYS A 25 7.26 3.36 14.68
N GLY A 26 5.94 3.35 14.50
CA GLY A 26 5.20 2.15 14.12
C GLY A 26 3.76 2.48 13.70
N SER A 27 3.04 1.45 13.28
CA SER A 27 1.66 1.58 12.79
C SER A 27 0.68 2.12 13.83
N ALA A 28 0.99 2.02 15.13
CA ALA A 28 0.16 2.58 16.20
C ALA A 28 0.13 4.12 16.19
N ASP A 29 1.13 4.77 15.59
CA ASP A 29 1.22 6.24 15.49
C ASP A 29 0.50 6.80 14.25
N LEU A 30 -0.18 5.94 13.48
CA LEU A 30 -0.96 6.32 12.31
C LEU A 30 -2.43 6.48 12.70
N SER A 31 -2.96 7.68 12.50
CA SER A 31 -4.40 7.90 12.67
C SER A 31 -5.19 7.28 11.52
N ARG A 32 -6.43 6.83 11.79
CA ARG A 32 -7.34 6.38 10.72
C ARG A 32 -7.59 7.46 9.66
N LYS A 33 -7.50 8.73 10.03
CA LYS A 33 -7.67 9.87 9.12
C LYS A 33 -6.52 9.93 8.11
N GLU A 34 -5.27 9.87 8.57
CA GLU A 34 -4.09 9.87 7.70
C GLU A 34 -4.12 8.68 6.72
N ILE A 35 -4.51 7.49 7.21
CA ILE A 35 -4.58 6.31 6.35
C ILE A 35 -5.67 6.46 5.27
N ARG A 36 -6.82 7.07 5.59
CA ARG A 36 -7.88 7.33 4.59
C ARG A 36 -7.46 8.35 3.53
N GLU A 37 -6.89 9.48 3.95
CA GLU A 37 -6.35 10.48 3.02
C GLU A 37 -5.24 9.87 2.13
N GLY A 38 -4.39 9.05 2.75
CA GLY A 38 -3.37 8.26 2.07
C GLY A 38 -3.94 7.26 1.06
N ALA A 39 -5.09 6.64 1.37
CA ALA A 39 -5.76 5.69 0.49
C ALA A 39 -6.22 6.35 -0.82
N GLU A 40 -6.73 7.59 -0.78
CA GLU A 40 -7.15 8.34 -1.97
C GLU A 40 -5.96 8.66 -2.89
N ILE A 41 -4.84 9.05 -2.29
CA ILE A 41 -3.58 9.29 -3.01
C ILE A 41 -3.05 7.99 -3.62
N LEU A 42 -3.08 6.89 -2.85
CA LEU A 42 -2.68 5.58 -3.33
C LEU A 42 -3.54 5.10 -4.49
N LEU A 43 -4.87 5.25 -4.40
CA LEU A 43 -5.80 4.90 -5.47
C LEU A 43 -5.49 5.68 -6.76
N SER A 44 -5.16 6.97 -6.64
CA SER A 44 -4.74 7.79 -7.77
C SER A 44 -3.45 7.28 -8.42
N LYS A 45 -2.47 6.85 -7.62
CA LYS A 45 -1.24 6.22 -8.14
C LYS A 45 -1.55 4.88 -8.83
N LEU A 46 -2.36 4.01 -8.23
CA LEU A 46 -2.73 2.72 -8.81
C LEU A 46 -3.44 2.89 -10.16
N ARG A 47 -4.35 3.86 -10.27
CA ARG A 47 -5.02 4.21 -11.54
C ARG A 47 -4.05 4.76 -12.59
N LYS A 48 -3.06 5.56 -12.18
CA LYS A 48 -2.05 6.13 -13.08
C LYS A 48 -1.05 5.09 -13.61
N TYR A 49 -0.51 4.26 -12.72
CA TYR A 49 0.58 3.34 -13.06
C TYR A 49 0.11 1.95 -13.46
N GLN A 50 -1.14 1.60 -13.17
CA GLN A 50 -1.80 0.34 -13.54
C GLN A 50 -0.91 -0.90 -13.32
N PRO A 51 -0.39 -1.11 -12.10
CA PRO A 51 0.42 -2.29 -11.83
C PRO A 51 -0.41 -3.57 -12.01
N LYS A 52 0.21 -4.65 -12.47
CA LYS A 52 -0.46 -5.95 -12.61
C LYS A 52 -0.95 -6.49 -11.26
N ILE A 53 -0.21 -6.20 -10.18
CA ILE A 53 -0.50 -6.64 -8.81
C ILE A 53 -0.15 -5.49 -7.86
N ALA A 54 -1.06 -5.18 -6.93
CA ALA A 54 -0.78 -4.32 -5.78
C ALA A 54 -0.70 -5.20 -4.52
N VAL A 55 0.43 -5.14 -3.81
CA VAL A 55 0.66 -5.90 -2.58
C VAL A 55 0.60 -4.96 -1.38
N PHE A 56 -0.36 -5.22 -0.48
CA PHE A 56 -0.47 -4.48 0.77
C PHE A 56 0.29 -5.21 1.87
N ASN A 57 1.41 -4.65 2.30
CA ASN A 57 2.22 -5.23 3.37
C ASN A 57 1.65 -4.88 4.76
N GLY A 58 0.50 -5.47 5.11
CA GLY A 58 -0.14 -5.32 6.42
C GLY A 58 -1.66 -5.33 6.35
N LYS A 59 -2.31 -6.09 7.25
CA LYS A 59 -3.77 -6.28 7.28
C LYS A 59 -4.55 -4.97 7.44
N MET A 60 -4.16 -4.15 8.42
CA MET A 60 -4.87 -2.91 8.76
C MET A 60 -4.87 -1.89 7.61
N ILE A 61 -3.77 -1.82 6.84
CA ILE A 61 -3.66 -0.91 5.69
C ILE A 61 -4.68 -1.32 4.62
N TYR A 62 -4.76 -2.63 4.33
CA TYR A 62 -5.75 -3.13 3.38
C TYR A 62 -7.19 -2.97 3.89
N GLU A 63 -7.45 -3.19 5.18
CA GLU A 63 -8.78 -2.95 5.79
C GLU A 63 -9.27 -1.52 5.57
N VAL A 64 -8.39 -0.54 5.81
CA VAL A 64 -8.74 0.87 5.64
C VAL A 64 -8.87 1.24 4.16
N PHE A 65 -7.97 0.73 3.31
CA PHE A 65 -8.00 1.00 1.87
C PHE A 65 -9.21 0.39 1.18
N SER A 66 -9.51 -0.88 1.44
CA SER A 66 -10.61 -1.62 0.80
C SER A 66 -11.97 -1.40 1.48
N GLY A 67 -11.99 -0.94 2.72
CA GLY A 67 -13.20 -0.89 3.56
C GLY A 67 -13.68 -2.27 4.04
N LYS A 68 -13.04 -3.37 3.64
CA LYS A 68 -13.41 -4.74 4.03
C LYS A 68 -12.74 -5.10 5.35
N LYS A 69 -13.51 -5.66 6.31
CA LYS A 69 -12.99 -6.13 7.61
C LYS A 69 -12.79 -7.64 7.69
N ASN A 70 -13.52 -8.40 6.87
CA ASN A 70 -13.47 -9.85 6.81
C ASN A 70 -12.92 -10.26 5.44
N PHE A 71 -11.64 -10.60 5.41
CA PHE A 71 -10.96 -11.14 4.24
C PHE A 71 -9.79 -12.01 4.70
N ASP A 72 -9.42 -12.96 3.85
CA ASP A 72 -8.25 -13.80 4.06
C ASP A 72 -7.00 -13.15 3.48
N PHE A 73 -5.85 -13.51 4.03
CA PHE A 73 -4.57 -13.10 3.46
C PHE A 73 -4.39 -13.70 2.06
N GLY A 74 -3.66 -12.96 1.21
CA GLY A 74 -3.35 -13.39 -0.16
C GLY A 74 -4.17 -12.64 -1.20
N ARG A 75 -4.37 -13.29 -2.35
CA ARG A 75 -5.08 -12.70 -3.50
C ARG A 75 -6.55 -12.48 -3.15
N GLN A 76 -7.00 -11.26 -3.36
CA GLN A 76 -8.40 -10.89 -3.16
C GLN A 76 -9.20 -11.23 -4.42
N PRO A 77 -10.45 -11.71 -4.28
CA PRO A 77 -11.25 -12.21 -5.40
C PRO A 77 -11.67 -11.09 -6.35
N ASP A 78 -11.99 -9.92 -5.80
CA ASP A 78 -12.43 -8.77 -6.56
C ASP A 78 -11.26 -7.82 -6.84
N PRO A 79 -11.13 -7.29 -8.07
CA PRO A 79 -10.31 -6.11 -8.31
C PRO A 79 -10.87 -4.91 -7.54
N ILE A 80 -9.98 -3.99 -7.15
CA ILE A 80 -10.33 -2.74 -6.44
C ILE A 80 -10.70 -1.66 -7.44
#